data_AF-A0A7X5E9V2-F1
#
_entry.id   AF-A0A7X5E9V2-F1
#
_cell.length_a   1.000
_cell.length_b   1.000
_cell.length_c   1.000
_cell.angle_alpha   90.00
_cell.angle_beta   90.00
_cell.angle_gamma   90.00
#
_symmetry.space_group_name_H-M   'P 1'
#
loop_
_entity.id
_entity.type
_entity.pdbx_description
1 polymer ?
#
loop_
_entity_poly.entity_id
_entity_poly.type
_entity_poly.pdbx_seq_one_letter_code
_entity_poly.pdbx_strand_id
1 'polypeptide(L)'
;LVNISDLPPSFDNAIKNATDKPSLAIGTTFADLWDLVFGGISYLSEKKKIKYAHKLEIFRKQLEESIDQIPTDKKIEPSVQTTAQALENSKYCIDEDNLREMFTALISNSMNVDYQKDAHPAFAEILKQMSPLDAEVIKVFKNSPLVGLPIGRY
;
A
#
# COMPACT_ATOMS: atom_id res chain seq x y z
N LEU A 1 31.63 -0.01 -18.62
CA LEU A 1 31.46 0.20 -17.16
C LEU A 1 31.18 1.67 -16.96
N VAL A 2 29.96 2.05 -16.61
CA VAL A 2 29.60 3.45 -16.37
C VAL A 2 30.26 3.89 -15.07
N ASN A 3 31.03 4.99 -15.12
CA ASN A 3 31.72 5.54 -13.97
C ASN A 3 30.70 6.30 -13.11
N ILE A 4 30.53 5.90 -11.86
CA ILE A 4 29.50 6.43 -10.94
C ILE A 4 29.71 7.93 -10.68
N SER A 5 30.91 8.45 -10.96
CA SER A 5 31.32 9.85 -10.80
C SER A 5 30.70 10.84 -11.79
N ASP A 6 30.02 10.37 -12.86
CA ASP A 6 29.37 11.23 -13.87
C ASP A 6 27.86 11.48 -13.59
N LEU A 7 27.35 11.04 -12.44
CA LEU A 7 25.95 11.18 -12.09
C LEU A 7 25.66 12.56 -11.45
N PRO A 8 24.49 13.17 -11.73
CA PRO A 8 24.13 14.46 -11.17
C PRO A 8 24.00 14.39 -9.63
N PRO A 9 24.25 15.50 -8.90
CA PRO A 9 24.17 15.54 -7.43
C PRO A 9 22.81 15.10 -6.84
N SER A 10 21.75 15.15 -7.64
CA SER A 10 20.42 14.63 -7.28
C SER A 10 20.43 13.12 -7.04
N PHE A 11 21.31 12.38 -7.72
CA PHE A 11 21.45 10.93 -7.56
C PHE A 11 22.12 10.59 -6.22
N ASP A 12 23.17 11.31 -5.83
CA ASP A 12 23.83 11.16 -4.53
C ASP A 12 22.88 11.50 -3.37
N ASN A 13 22.07 12.55 -3.51
CA ASN A 13 21.06 12.90 -2.52
C ASN A 13 19.95 11.86 -2.42
N ALA A 14 19.52 11.26 -3.54
CA ALA A 14 18.53 10.19 -3.54
C ALA A 14 19.07 8.93 -2.82
N ILE A 15 20.32 8.53 -3.09
CA ILE A 15 20.96 7.40 -2.40
C ILE A 15 21.14 7.70 -0.91
N LYS A 16 21.58 8.91 -0.57
CA LYS A 16 21.79 9.32 0.83
C LYS A 16 20.48 9.33 1.62
N ASN A 17 19.39 9.84 1.04
CA ASN A 17 18.07 9.83 1.66
C ASN A 17 17.52 8.41 1.79
N ALA A 18 17.68 7.57 0.76
CA ALA A 18 17.26 6.16 0.81
C ALA A 18 18.01 5.37 1.90
N THR A 19 19.23 5.79 2.25
CA THR A 19 20.08 5.12 3.25
C THR A 19 20.12 5.90 4.59
N ASP A 20 19.26 6.90 4.78
CA ASP A 20 19.24 7.65 6.04
C ASP A 20 18.60 6.84 7.18
N LYS A 21 18.98 7.16 8.42
CA LYS A 21 18.52 6.41 9.61
C LYS A 21 16.98 6.40 9.74
N PRO A 22 16.25 7.50 9.50
CA PRO A 22 14.79 7.48 9.51
C PRO A 22 14.17 6.57 8.44
N SER A 23 14.63 6.61 7.19
CA SER A 23 14.12 5.76 6.11
C SER A 23 14.38 4.28 6.37
N LEU A 24 15.57 3.96 6.90
CA LEU A 24 15.89 2.60 7.35
C LEU A 24 14.99 2.13 8.49
N ALA A 25 14.68 3.00 9.46
CA ALA A 25 13.78 2.67 10.57
C ALA A 25 12.37 2.39 10.08
N ILE A 26 11.82 3.27 9.23
CA ILE A 26 10.49 3.10 8.63
C ILE A 26 10.39 1.82 7.80
N GLY A 27 11.41 1.52 6.99
CA GLY A 27 11.49 0.27 6.23
C GLY A 27 11.54 -0.97 7.12
N THR A 28 12.27 -0.90 8.24
CA THR A 28 12.33 -1.98 9.24
C THR A 28 10.97 -2.20 9.90
N THR A 29 10.31 -1.13 10.37
CA THR A 29 8.98 -1.21 10.99
C THR A 29 7.94 -1.82 10.04
N PHE A 30 7.97 -1.44 8.76
CA PHE A 30 7.09 -2.05 7.75
C PHE A 30 7.38 -3.54 7.56
N ALA A 31 8.66 -3.93 7.47
CA ALA A 31 9.05 -5.34 7.34
C ALA A 31 8.57 -6.19 8.53
N ASP A 32 8.71 -5.68 9.76
CA ASP A 32 8.24 -6.37 10.96
C ASP A 32 6.72 -6.58 10.97
N LEU A 33 5.95 -5.55 10.56
CA LEU A 33 4.49 -5.66 10.42
C LEU A 33 4.09 -6.64 9.31
N TRP A 34 4.84 -6.65 8.20
CA TRP A 34 4.63 -7.60 7.12
C TRP A 34 4.82 -9.04 7.59
N ASP A 35 5.94 -9.32 8.27
CA ASP A 35 6.26 -10.65 8.78
C ASP A 35 5.27 -11.10 9.87
N LEU A 36 4.85 -10.19 10.74
CA LEU A 36 3.81 -10.45 11.74
C LEU A 36 2.52 -10.96 11.07
N VAL A 37 2.12 -10.33 9.96
CA VAL A 37 0.85 -10.60 9.31
C VAL A 37 0.93 -11.80 8.37
N PHE A 38 2.02 -11.92 7.60
CA PHE A 38 2.14 -12.88 6.49
C PHE A 38 3.10 -14.05 6.77
N GLY A 39 3.93 -13.99 7.81
CA GLY A 39 4.97 -14.99 8.10
C GLY A 39 4.44 -16.40 8.39
N GLY A 40 3.16 -16.54 8.74
CA GLY A 40 2.51 -17.82 9.08
C GLY A 40 1.56 -18.40 8.04
N ILE A 41 1.41 -17.82 6.84
CA ILE A 41 0.36 -18.26 5.91
C ILE A 41 0.67 -19.64 5.28
N SER A 42 -0.19 -20.62 5.57
CA SER A 42 -0.19 -21.95 4.94
C SER A 42 -1.48 -22.16 4.14
N TYR A 43 -1.37 -22.56 2.85
CA TYR A 43 -2.53 -22.79 1.97
C TYR A 43 -2.64 -24.27 1.54
N LEU A 44 -3.86 -24.82 1.52
CA LEU A 44 -4.20 -26.25 1.41
C LEU A 44 -4.18 -26.87 -0.02
N SER A 45 -3.43 -26.32 -0.97
CA SER A 45 -3.06 -27.00 -2.24
C SER A 45 -1.92 -26.25 -2.93
N GLU A 46 -0.95 -26.94 -3.53
CA GLU A 46 0.23 -26.33 -4.15
C GLU A 46 -0.10 -25.25 -5.19
N LYS A 47 -1.06 -25.50 -6.09
CA LYS A 47 -1.43 -24.55 -7.16
C LYS A 47 -1.99 -23.23 -6.61
N LYS A 48 -2.90 -23.29 -5.64
CA LYS A 48 -3.48 -22.10 -5.01
C LYS A 48 -2.46 -21.39 -4.11
N LYS A 49 -1.54 -22.15 -3.49
CA LYS A 49 -0.41 -21.59 -2.74
C LYS A 49 0.52 -20.78 -3.66
N ILE A 50 0.83 -21.28 -4.87
CA ILE A 50 1.65 -20.58 -5.86
C ILE A 50 0.95 -19.30 -6.36
N LYS A 51 -0.33 -19.38 -6.75
CA LYS A 51 -1.07 -18.19 -7.22
C LYS A 51 -1.14 -17.12 -6.13
N TYR A 52 -1.47 -17.51 -4.90
CA TYR A 52 -1.56 -16.61 -3.77
C TYR A 52 -0.19 -15.99 -3.44
N ALA A 53 0.88 -16.80 -3.38
CA ALA A 53 2.23 -16.30 -3.15
C ALA A 53 2.67 -15.29 -4.22
N HIS A 54 2.32 -15.54 -5.49
CA HIS A 54 2.58 -14.58 -6.56
C HIS A 54 1.81 -13.26 -6.38
N LYS A 55 0.53 -13.33 -6.02
CA LYS A 55 -0.29 -12.13 -5.75
C LYS A 55 0.17 -11.37 -4.50
N LEU A 56 0.64 -12.09 -3.49
CA LEU A 56 1.23 -11.51 -2.28
C LEU A 56 2.54 -10.78 -2.61
N GLU A 57 3.39 -11.35 -3.46
CA GLU A 57 4.61 -10.68 -3.91
C GLU A 57 4.29 -9.44 -4.76
N ILE A 58 3.27 -9.49 -5.62
CA ILE A 58 2.77 -8.29 -6.32
C ILE A 58 2.33 -7.23 -5.32
N PHE A 59 1.57 -7.62 -4.29
CA PHE A 59 1.11 -6.68 -3.26
C PHE A 59 2.28 -6.02 -2.54
N ARG A 60 3.28 -6.83 -2.14
CA ARG A 60 4.50 -6.36 -1.49
C ARG A 60 5.21 -5.30 -2.33
N LYS A 61 5.44 -5.60 -3.62
CA LYS A 61 6.09 -4.66 -4.55
C LYS A 61 5.28 -3.38 -4.74
N GLN A 62 3.97 -3.48 -4.90
CA GLN A 62 3.09 -2.30 -5.04
C GLN A 62 3.16 -1.41 -3.80
N LEU A 63 3.24 -1.99 -2.61
CA LEU A 63 3.44 -1.25 -1.36
C LEU A 63 4.80 -0.57 -1.31
N GLU A 64 5.88 -1.31 -1.58
CA GLU A 64 7.25 -0.76 -1.61
C GLU A 64 7.34 0.42 -2.59
N GLU A 65 6.88 0.22 -3.83
CA GLU A 65 6.86 1.27 -4.86
C GLU A 65 6.02 2.48 -4.42
N SER A 66 4.84 2.26 -3.83
CA SER A 66 3.99 3.36 -3.37
C SER A 66 4.58 4.10 -2.17
N ILE A 67 5.30 3.42 -1.28
CA ILE A 67 5.98 4.01 -0.13
C ILE A 67 7.22 4.79 -0.61
N ASP A 68 7.96 4.28 -1.59
CA ASP A 68 9.13 4.93 -2.16
C ASP A 68 8.80 6.20 -2.93
N GLN A 69 7.57 6.30 -3.46
CA GLN A 69 7.06 7.54 -4.07
C GLN A 69 6.75 8.65 -3.07
N ILE A 70 6.67 8.36 -1.76
CA ILE A 70 6.45 9.38 -0.73
C ILE A 70 7.72 10.23 -0.58
N PRO A 71 7.66 11.57 -0.73
CA PRO A 71 8.81 12.43 -0.53
C PRO A 71 9.44 12.21 0.85
N THR A 72 10.78 12.15 0.93
CA THR A 72 11.50 11.82 2.17
C THR A 72 11.13 12.76 3.33
N ASP A 73 10.92 14.04 3.05
CA ASP A 73 10.51 15.06 4.02
C ASP A 73 9.06 14.92 4.52
N LYS A 74 8.27 14.10 3.84
CA LYS A 74 6.86 13.82 4.15
C LYS A 74 6.62 12.41 4.69
N LYS A 75 7.62 11.53 4.60
CA LYS A 75 7.55 10.15 5.03
C LYS A 75 7.60 10.09 6.56
N ILE A 76 6.66 9.37 7.15
CA ILE A 76 6.53 9.18 8.60
C ILE A 76 6.41 7.69 8.91
N GLU A 77 6.63 7.33 10.18
CA GLU A 77 6.41 5.97 10.65
C GLU A 77 4.96 5.51 10.40
N PRO A 78 4.77 4.24 9.99
CA PRO A 78 3.44 3.70 9.78
C PRO A 78 2.66 3.68 11.09
N SER A 79 1.40 4.13 11.04
CA SER A 79 0.46 3.87 12.12
C SER A 79 0.29 2.37 12.28
N VAL A 80 0.72 1.79 13.40
CA VAL A 80 0.58 0.36 13.68
C VAL A 80 -0.90 -0.05 13.60
N GLN A 81 -1.80 0.76 14.15
CA GLN A 81 -3.24 0.48 14.13
C GLN A 81 -3.78 0.41 12.70
N THR A 82 -3.49 1.40 11.86
CA THR A 82 -3.98 1.44 10.48
C THR A 82 -3.31 0.37 9.62
N THR A 83 -1.98 0.26 9.71
CA THR A 83 -1.16 -0.57 8.85
C THR A 83 -1.36 -2.06 9.14
N ALA A 84 -1.31 -2.47 10.42
CA ALA A 84 -1.53 -3.87 10.77
C ALA A 84 -2.94 -4.33 10.40
N GLN A 85 -3.97 -3.52 10.71
CA GLN A 85 -5.35 -3.85 10.35
C GLN A 85 -5.53 -3.93 8.83
N ALA A 86 -4.95 -3.00 8.07
CA ALA A 86 -5.03 -3.01 6.61
C ALA A 86 -4.33 -4.25 6.02
N LEU A 87 -3.13 -4.59 6.50
CA LEU A 87 -2.40 -5.78 6.07
C LEU A 87 -3.18 -7.07 6.39
N GLU A 88 -3.71 -7.20 7.62
CA GLU A 88 -4.52 -8.36 8.01
C GLU A 88 -5.77 -8.52 7.16
N ASN A 89 -6.51 -7.42 6.98
CA ASN A 89 -7.74 -7.42 6.21
C ASN A 89 -7.50 -7.66 4.71
N SER A 90 -6.35 -7.22 4.18
CA SER A 90 -6.00 -7.43 2.78
C SER A 90 -5.85 -8.90 2.39
N LYS A 91 -5.57 -9.80 3.35
CA LYS A 91 -5.33 -11.25 3.12
C LYS A 91 -6.39 -11.92 2.25
N TYR A 92 -7.63 -11.47 2.35
CA TYR A 92 -8.79 -12.02 1.64
C TYR A 92 -9.04 -11.37 0.28
N CYS A 93 -8.43 -10.22 0.04
CA CYS A 93 -8.69 -9.36 -1.12
C CYS A 93 -7.49 -9.25 -2.06
N ILE A 94 -6.33 -9.83 -1.74
CA ILE A 94 -5.12 -9.69 -2.56
C ILE A 94 -5.25 -10.26 -3.98
N ASP A 95 -6.20 -11.17 -4.21
CA ASP A 95 -6.49 -11.71 -5.55
C ASP A 95 -7.18 -10.68 -6.47
N GLU A 96 -7.85 -9.68 -5.88
CA GLU A 96 -8.63 -8.65 -6.57
C GLU A 96 -7.79 -7.37 -6.75
N ASP A 97 -7.48 -7.03 -7.99
CA ASP A 97 -6.52 -5.95 -8.30
C ASP A 97 -7.00 -4.57 -7.80
N ASN A 98 -8.30 -4.28 -7.92
CA ASN A 98 -8.87 -3.01 -7.46
C ASN A 98 -8.82 -2.87 -5.93
N LEU A 99 -9.16 -3.92 -5.19
CA LEU A 99 -9.13 -3.88 -3.72
C LEU A 99 -7.69 -3.83 -3.21
N ARG A 100 -6.79 -4.59 -3.83
CA ARG A 100 -5.36 -4.56 -3.52
C ARG A 100 -4.78 -3.15 -3.68
N GLU A 101 -5.10 -2.45 -4.77
CA GLU A 101 -4.70 -1.05 -4.99
C GLU A 101 -5.24 -0.11 -3.91
N MET A 102 -6.49 -0.29 -3.48
CA MET A 102 -7.08 0.52 -2.40
C MET A 102 -6.39 0.26 -1.05
N PHE A 103 -6.04 -0.98 -0.73
CA PHE A 103 -5.25 -1.31 0.46
C PHE A 103 -3.83 -0.72 0.38
N THR A 104 -3.18 -0.80 -0.79
CA THR A 104 -1.88 -0.16 -1.04
C THR A 104 -1.95 1.33 -0.74
N ALA A 105 -2.96 2.03 -1.28
CA ALA A 105 -3.15 3.46 -1.06
C ALA A 105 -3.44 3.80 0.41
N LEU A 106 -4.25 3.01 1.11
CA LEU A 106 -4.52 3.22 2.53
C LEU A 106 -3.24 3.13 3.38
N ILE A 107 -2.43 2.10 3.14
CA ILE A 107 -1.20 1.86 3.89
C ILE A 107 -0.17 2.94 3.58
N SER A 108 0.13 3.20 2.30
CA SER A 108 1.14 4.20 1.93
C SER A 108 0.74 5.62 2.34
N ASN A 109 -0.54 6.00 2.21
CA ASN A 109 -1.01 7.30 2.68
C ASN A 109 -0.95 7.44 4.21
N SER A 110 -1.06 6.34 4.96
CA SER A 110 -0.85 6.38 6.42
C SER A 110 0.59 6.70 6.83
N MET A 111 1.54 6.50 5.90
CA MET A 111 2.98 6.80 6.05
C MET A 111 3.38 8.15 5.45
N ASN A 112 2.40 8.97 5.04
CA ASN A 112 2.62 10.30 4.51
C ASN A 112 1.93 11.34 5.40
N VAL A 113 2.69 12.30 5.91
CA VAL A 113 2.20 13.34 6.83
C VAL A 113 1.03 14.15 6.26
N ASP A 114 0.97 14.33 4.94
CA ASP A 114 -0.10 15.08 4.28
C ASP A 114 -1.45 14.36 4.35
N TYR A 115 -1.44 13.03 4.40
CA TYR A 115 -2.64 12.18 4.32
C TYR A 115 -2.92 11.42 5.62
N GLN A 116 -2.03 11.49 6.62
CA GLN A 116 -2.14 10.72 7.86
C GLN A 116 -3.51 10.87 8.55
N LYS A 117 -4.08 12.08 8.52
CA LYS A 117 -5.39 12.38 9.14
C LYS A 117 -6.57 11.77 8.37
N ASP A 118 -6.39 11.56 7.07
CA ASP A 118 -7.40 11.00 6.18
C ASP A 118 -7.29 9.47 6.07
N ALA A 119 -6.13 8.89 6.38
CA ALA A 119 -5.89 7.44 6.40
C ALA A 119 -6.49 6.75 7.64
N HIS A 120 -7.81 6.80 7.77
CA HIS A 120 -8.53 6.34 8.96
C HIS A 120 -8.53 4.80 9.10
N PRO A 121 -8.28 4.22 10.30
CA PRO A 121 -8.23 2.77 10.51
C PRO A 121 -9.49 2.02 10.05
N ALA A 122 -10.67 2.63 10.21
CA ALA A 122 -11.94 2.03 9.76
C ALA A 122 -11.98 1.68 8.27
N PHE A 123 -11.17 2.35 7.43
CA PHE A 123 -11.10 2.02 6.00
C PHE A 123 -10.56 0.61 5.76
N ALA A 124 -9.70 0.08 6.63
CA ALA A 124 -9.26 -1.31 6.51
C ALA A 124 -10.45 -2.28 6.59
N GLU A 125 -11.43 -2.01 7.46
CA GLU A 125 -12.61 -2.85 7.63
C GLU A 125 -13.61 -2.67 6.50
N ILE A 126 -13.83 -1.41 6.06
CA ILE A 126 -14.69 -1.10 4.93
C ILE A 126 -14.18 -1.80 3.66
N LEU A 127 -12.88 -1.68 3.37
CA LEU A 127 -12.27 -2.32 2.20
C LEU A 127 -12.40 -3.85 2.23
N LYS A 128 -12.29 -4.47 3.40
CA LYS A 128 -12.49 -5.93 3.54
C LYS A 128 -13.91 -6.37 3.17
N GLN A 129 -14.89 -5.53 3.46
CA GLN A 129 -16.31 -5.83 3.23
C GLN A 129 -16.76 -5.54 1.79
N MET A 130 -15.92 -4.91 0.97
CA MET A 130 -16.24 -4.56 -0.40
C MET A 130 -16.08 -5.74 -1.36
N SER A 131 -16.96 -5.78 -2.35
CA SER A 131 -16.81 -6.58 -3.57
C SER A 131 -15.99 -5.81 -4.62
N PRO A 132 -15.51 -6.49 -5.69
CA PRO A 132 -14.87 -5.80 -6.81
C PRO A 132 -15.75 -4.71 -7.45
N LEU A 133 -17.06 -4.91 -7.51
CA LEU A 133 -18.01 -3.93 -8.04
C LEU A 133 -18.04 -2.66 -7.19
N ASP A 134 -18.02 -2.79 -5.86
CA ASP A 134 -17.99 -1.64 -4.96
C ASP A 134 -16.72 -0.80 -5.20
N ALA A 135 -15.59 -1.46 -5.42
CA ALA A 135 -14.32 -0.78 -5.70
C ALA A 135 -14.35 -0.02 -7.04
N GLU A 136 -14.95 -0.61 -8.07
CA GLU A 136 -15.16 0.06 -9.36
C GLU A 136 -16.07 1.28 -9.21
N VAL A 137 -17.17 1.14 -8.48
CA VAL A 137 -18.11 2.24 -8.19
C VAL A 137 -17.38 3.37 -7.46
N ILE A 138 -16.60 3.09 -6.41
CA ILE A 138 -15.83 4.12 -5.70
C ILE A 138 -14.84 4.84 -6.62
N LYS A 139 -14.16 4.13 -7.53
CA LYS A 139 -13.24 4.75 -8.50
C LYS A 139 -13.94 5.75 -9.43
N VAL A 140 -15.21 5.55 -9.76
CA VAL A 140 -15.98 6.51 -10.58
C VAL A 140 -16.14 7.85 -9.87
N PHE A 141 -16.34 7.86 -8.55
CA PHE A 141 -16.46 9.11 -7.78
C PHE A 141 -15.16 9.93 -7.77
N LYS A 142 -13.99 9.28 -7.87
CA LYS A 142 -12.69 9.97 -7.94
C LYS A 142 -12.47 10.72 -9.27
N ASN A 143 -12.96 10.15 -10.36
CA ASN A 143 -12.60 10.59 -11.73
C ASN A 143 -13.65 11.47 -12.41
N SER A 144 -14.80 11.73 -11.77
CA SER A 144 -15.88 12.50 -12.37
C SER A 144 -16.12 13.82 -11.61
N PRO A 145 -16.28 14.97 -12.29
CA PRO A 145 -16.73 16.21 -11.67
C PRO A 145 -18.22 16.11 -11.30
N LEU A 146 -18.62 15.18 -10.42
CA LEU A 146 -19.96 15.03 -9.80
C LEU A 146 -21.19 15.27 -10.73
N VAL A 147 -21.09 15.11 -12.05
CA VAL A 147 -22.24 15.23 -12.96
C VAL A 147 -22.84 13.84 -13.12
N GLY A 148 -24.01 13.61 -12.51
CA GLY A 148 -24.80 12.40 -12.73
C GLY A 148 -24.67 11.31 -11.68
N LEU A 149 -24.46 11.65 -10.40
CA LEU A 149 -24.80 10.70 -9.34
C LEU A 149 -26.26 10.27 -9.51
N PRO A 150 -26.59 8.98 -9.36
CA PRO A 150 -27.97 8.55 -9.45
C PRO A 150 -28.78 9.30 -8.39
N ILE A 151 -29.66 10.21 -8.85
CA ILE A 151 -30.59 10.97 -7.98
C ILE A 151 -31.73 10.04 -7.50
N GLY A 152 -31.63 8.74 -7.79
CA GLY A 152 -32.56 7.70 -7.41
C GLY A 152 -33.93 7.86 -8.08
N ARG A 153 -34.28 6.87 -8.91
CA ARG A 153 -35.44 6.05 -8.57
C ARG A 153 -35.00 4.59 -8.73
N TYR A 154 -34.63 3.98 -7.62
CA TYR A 154 -34.57 2.54 -7.42
C TYR A 154 -35.68 2.18 -6.44
#